data_AF-A0A380DUY3-F1
#
_entry.id   AF-A0A380DUY3-F1
#
_cell.length_a   1.000
_cell.length_b   1.000
_cell.length_c   1.000
_cell.angle_alpha   90.00
_cell.angle_beta   90.00
_cell.angle_gamma   90.00
#
_symmetry.space_group_name_H-M   'P 1'
#
loop_
_entity.id
_entity.type
_entity.pdbx_description
1 polymer ?
#
loop_
_entity_poly.entity_id
_entity_poly.type
_entity_poly.pdbx_seq_one_letter_code
_entity_poly.pdbx_strand_id
1 'polypeptide(L)'
;MSIKSHKMLPKARRLGISWMAVGLLGAVAVGLTGIAFVPAYHIKLEDPETLFIVMSQVLFHPLVGGFLLAAILAAIMSTISSQLLVTSSSLTEDFYKLIRGEEKAKTHQKEFVMMEDYLY
;
A
#
# COMPACT_ATOMS: atom_id res chain seq x y z
N MET A 1 8.55 9.66 -4.93
CA MET A 1 9.90 9.15 -4.58
C MET A 1 10.82 9.36 -5.77
N SER A 2 11.87 10.18 -5.63
CA SER A 2 12.84 10.40 -6.72
C SER A 2 13.86 9.24 -6.74
N ILE A 3 13.70 8.34 -7.70
CA ILE A 3 14.69 7.30 -7.99
C ILE A 3 15.83 7.98 -8.74
N LYS A 4 16.97 8.15 -8.07
CA LYS A 4 18.13 8.91 -8.59
C LYS A 4 18.75 8.33 -9.88
N SER A 5 18.41 7.09 -10.25
CA SER A 5 18.90 6.47 -11.48
C SER A 5 18.06 5.24 -11.84
N HIS A 6 17.72 5.08 -13.13
CA HIS A 6 17.05 3.91 -13.70
C HIS A 6 17.67 2.58 -13.24
N LYS A 7 19.00 2.54 -13.05
CA LYS A 7 19.74 1.35 -12.62
C LYS A 7 19.36 0.84 -11.22
N MET A 8 18.68 1.64 -10.39
CA MET A 8 18.22 1.24 -9.06
C MET A 8 16.84 0.56 -9.06
N LEU A 9 16.04 0.75 -10.13
CA LEU A 9 14.70 0.14 -10.25
C LEU A 9 14.71 -1.38 -10.10
N PRO A 10 15.63 -2.14 -10.73
CA PRO A 10 15.62 -3.61 -10.61
C PRO A 10 15.95 -4.08 -9.20
N LYS A 11 16.78 -3.33 -8.46
CA LYS A 11 17.14 -3.65 -7.07
C LYS A 11 15.96 -3.36 -6.14
N ALA A 12 15.35 -2.19 -6.26
CA ALA A 12 14.18 -1.81 -5.47
C ALA A 12 13.00 -2.77 -5.69
N ARG A 13 12.76 -3.16 -6.95
CA ARG A 13 11.73 -4.16 -7.29
C ARG A 13 12.01 -5.50 -6.61
N ARG A 14 13.24 -6.02 -6.68
CA ARG A 14 13.57 -7.31 -6.06
C ARG A 14 13.31 -7.29 -4.56
N LEU A 15 13.75 -6.24 -3.86
CA LEU A 15 13.51 -6.10 -2.43
C LEU A 15 12.01 -6.05 -2.11
N GLY A 16 11.23 -5.25 -2.85
CA GLY A 16 9.78 -5.16 -2.66
C GLY A 16 9.05 -6.48 -2.91
N ILE A 17 9.33 -7.15 -4.04
CA ILE A 17 8.69 -8.42 -4.40
C ILE A 17 9.09 -9.54 -3.45
N SER A 18 10.37 -9.64 -3.05
CA SER A 18 10.81 -10.62 -2.07
C SER A 18 10.11 -10.43 -0.73
N TRP A 19 9.98 -9.19 -0.26
CA TRP A 19 9.27 -8.92 1.01
C TRP A 19 7.77 -9.21 0.91
N MET A 20 7.16 -8.91 -0.23
CA MET A 20 5.75 -9.22 -0.49
C MET A 20 5.50 -10.74 -0.51
N ALA A 21 6.40 -11.52 -1.10
CA ALA A 21 6.31 -12.98 -1.09
C ALA A 21 6.34 -13.54 0.34
N VAL A 22 7.26 -13.04 1.19
CA VAL A 22 7.34 -13.43 2.60
C VAL A 22 6.04 -13.09 3.34
N GLY A 23 5.48 -11.89 3.13
CA GLY A 23 4.21 -11.49 3.73
C GLY A 23 3.04 -12.38 3.32
N LEU A 24 2.92 -12.72 2.04
CA LEU A 24 1.87 -13.61 1.53
C LEU A 24 1.99 -15.03 2.08
N LEU A 25 3.20 -15.58 2.14
CA LEU A 25 3.43 -16.89 2.75
C LEU A 25 3.04 -16.91 4.24
N GLY A 26 3.37 -15.85 4.97
CA GLY A 26 2.95 -15.69 6.36
C GLY A 26 1.43 -15.62 6.50
N ALA A 27 0.75 -14.85 5.66
CA ALA A 27 -0.71 -14.74 5.67
C ALA A 27 -1.40 -16.10 5.41
N VAL A 28 -0.91 -16.87 4.44
CA VAL A 28 -1.42 -18.22 4.16
C VAL A 28 -1.18 -19.15 5.35
N ALA A 29 0.02 -19.13 5.95
CA ALA A 29 0.34 -19.96 7.11
C ALA A 29 -0.56 -19.64 8.33
N VAL A 30 -0.85 -18.36 8.57
CA VAL A 30 -1.82 -17.94 9.60
C VAL A 30 -3.21 -18.49 9.28
N GLY A 31 -3.68 -18.34 8.04
CA GLY A 31 -4.99 -18.86 7.62
C GLY A 31 -5.11 -20.38 7.83
N LEU A 32 -4.09 -21.14 7.43
CA LEU A 32 -4.04 -22.59 7.64
C LEU A 32 -4.02 -22.97 9.13
N THR A 33 -3.24 -22.25 9.94
CA THR A 33 -3.19 -22.47 11.40
C THR A 33 -4.53 -22.14 12.06
N GLY A 34 -5.24 -21.13 11.55
CA GLY A 34 -6.55 -20.71 12.00
C GLY A 34 -7.61 -21.82 11.95
N ILE A 35 -7.53 -22.71 10.95
CA ILE A 35 -8.46 -23.83 10.78
C ILE A 35 -8.44 -24.76 12.01
N ALA A 36 -7.25 -25.03 12.55
CA ALA A 36 -7.10 -25.84 13.75
C ALA A 36 -7.29 -25.03 15.04
N PHE A 37 -6.90 -23.76 15.02
CA PHE A 37 -6.94 -22.87 16.18
C PHE A 37 -8.36 -22.51 16.62
N VAL A 38 -9.23 -22.12 15.67
CA VAL A 38 -10.58 -21.62 15.98
C VAL A 38 -11.43 -22.66 16.75
N PRO A 39 -11.50 -23.94 16.32
CA PRO A 39 -12.19 -24.98 17.09
C PRO A 39 -11.50 -25.29 18.42
N ALA A 40 -10.16 -25.34 18.46
CA ALA A 40 -9.42 -25.71 19.67
C ALA A 40 -9.67 -24.73 20.83
N TYR A 41 -9.76 -23.44 20.53
CA TYR A 41 -10.03 -22.40 21.52
C TYR A 41 -11.51 -22.04 21.68
N HIS A 42 -12.41 -22.79 21.02
CA HIS A 42 -13.87 -22.54 21.04
C HIS A 42 -14.24 -21.09 20.67
N ILE A 43 -13.49 -20.49 19.75
CA ILE A 43 -13.69 -19.11 19.32
C ILE A 43 -14.78 -19.10 18.24
N LYS A 44 -15.76 -18.21 18.39
CA LYS A 44 -16.71 -17.92 17.32
C LYS A 44 -16.14 -16.77 16.48
N LEU A 45 -15.61 -17.11 15.30
CA LEU A 45 -15.09 -16.12 14.36
C LEU A 45 -16.22 -15.68 13.42
N GLU A 46 -16.68 -14.44 13.55
CA GLU A 46 -17.76 -13.88 12.71
C GLU A 46 -17.23 -13.38 11.37
N ASP A 47 -16.05 -12.77 11.38
CA ASP A 47 -15.37 -12.28 10.19
C ASP A 47 -14.00 -12.98 10.04
N PRO A 48 -13.82 -13.84 9.02
CA PRO A 48 -12.55 -14.48 8.72
C PRO A 48 -11.37 -13.52 8.52
N GLU A 49 -11.61 -12.28 8.08
CA GLU A 49 -10.55 -11.28 7.90
C GLU A 49 -9.90 -10.87 9.24
N THR A 50 -10.64 -11.02 10.35
CA THR A 50 -10.16 -10.70 11.70
C THR A 50 -9.35 -11.82 12.35
N LEU A 51 -9.20 -12.98 11.69
CA LEU A 51 -8.53 -14.16 12.24
C LEU A 51 -7.14 -13.83 12.82
N PHE A 52 -6.31 -13.10 12.07
CA PHE A 52 -4.97 -12.73 12.53
C PHE A 52 -5.01 -11.86 13.78
N ILE A 53 -5.95 -10.91 13.86
CA ILE A 53 -6.12 -10.03 15.01
C ILE A 53 -6.50 -10.86 16.24
N VAL A 54 -7.51 -11.72 16.11
CA VAL A 54 -7.98 -12.58 17.21
C VAL A 54 -6.87 -13.53 17.67
N MET A 55 -6.19 -14.21 16.75
CA MET A 55 -5.06 -15.08 17.08
C MET A 55 -3.93 -14.31 17.78
N SER A 56 -3.63 -13.09 17.34
CA SER A 56 -2.58 -12.28 17.96
C SER A 56 -2.91 -11.87 19.39
N GLN A 57 -4.17 -11.59 19.69
CA GLN A 57 -4.61 -11.21 21.04
C GLN A 57 -4.67 -12.40 22.00
N VAL A 58 -4.89 -13.61 21.48
CA VAL A 58 -4.92 -14.84 22.29
C VAL A 58 -3.52 -15.42 22.51
N LEU A 59 -2.65 -15.38 21.49
CA LEU A 59 -1.31 -15.97 21.55
C LEU A 59 -0.26 -15.08 22.21
N PHE A 60 -0.43 -13.75 22.17
CA PHE A 60 0.54 -12.81 22.70
C PHE A 60 0.02 -12.04 23.92
N HIS A 61 0.95 -11.50 24.71
CA HIS A 61 0.63 -10.58 25.80
C HIS A 61 -0.14 -9.35 25.27
N PRO A 62 -1.11 -8.78 26.00
CA PRO A 62 -1.95 -7.68 25.53
C PRO A 62 -1.20 -6.48 24.94
N LEU A 63 -0.02 -6.14 25.47
CA LEU A 63 0.84 -5.07 24.94
C LEU A 63 1.33 -5.37 23.51
N VAL A 64 1.70 -6.61 23.24
CA VAL A 64 2.16 -7.05 21.90
C VAL A 64 0.97 -7.17 20.96
N GLY A 65 -0.15 -7.72 21.42
CA GLY A 65 -1.39 -7.76 20.64
C GLY A 65 -1.87 -6.36 20.23
N GLY A 66 -1.82 -5.40 21.15
CA GLY A 66 -2.13 -3.99 20.89
C GLY A 66 -1.16 -3.35 19.89
N PHE A 67 0.13 -3.64 20.01
CA PHE A 67 1.13 -3.17 19.04
C PHE A 67 0.91 -3.73 17.63
N LEU A 68 0.59 -5.02 17.50
CA LEU A 68 0.27 -5.65 16.22
C LEU A 68 -0.99 -5.06 15.58
N LEU A 69 -2.02 -4.80 16.38
CA LEU A 69 -3.23 -4.11 15.91
C LEU A 69 -2.90 -2.71 15.39
N ALA A 70 -2.10 -1.94 16.14
CA ALA A 70 -1.67 -0.61 15.71
C ALA A 70 -0.85 -0.66 14.40
N ALA A 71 0.01 -1.66 14.23
CA ALA A 71 0.81 -1.85 13.03
C ALA A 71 -0.06 -2.10 11.78
N ILE A 72 -1.11 -2.93 11.89
CA ILE A 72 -2.05 -3.18 10.80
C ILE A 72 -2.80 -1.90 10.43
N LEU A 73 -3.32 -1.18 11.43
CA LEU A 73 -4.03 0.08 11.20
C LEU A 73 -3.12 1.10 10.51
N ALA A 74 -1.86 1.22 10.95
CA ALA A 74 -0.88 2.10 10.32
C ALA A 74 -0.60 1.70 8.85
N ALA A 75 -0.46 0.40 8.56
CA ALA A 75 -0.25 -0.09 7.21
C ALA A 75 -1.45 0.22 6.28
N ILE A 76 -2.67 0.01 6.77
CA ILE A 76 -3.90 0.31 6.02
C ILE A 76 -4.01 1.82 5.76
N MET A 77 -3.78 2.66 6.78
CA MET A 77 -3.81 4.11 6.60
C MET A 77 -2.77 4.58 5.57
N SER A 78 -1.57 4.00 5.57
CA SER A 78 -0.54 4.33 4.56
C SER A 78 -1.00 4.02 3.13
N THR A 79 -1.73 2.92 2.95
CA THR A 79 -2.28 2.50 1.66
C THR A 79 -3.42 3.42 1.24
N ILE A 80 -4.36 3.70 2.15
CA ILE A 80 -5.50 4.59 1.92
C ILE A 80 -5.02 5.98 1.54
N SER A 81 -4.07 6.57 2.28
CA SER A 81 -3.55 7.90 1.96
C SER A 81 -2.94 7.96 0.56
N SER A 82 -2.20 6.92 0.14
CA SER A 82 -1.61 6.87 -1.22
C SER A 82 -2.66 6.75 -2.31
N GLN A 83 -3.69 5.92 -2.10
CA GLN A 83 -4.78 5.72 -3.06
C GLN A 83 -5.66 6.96 -3.18
N LEU A 84 -5.98 7.61 -2.04
CA LEU A 84 -6.71 8.87 -2.03
C LEU A 84 -5.95 9.98 -2.75
N LEU A 85 -4.63 10.07 -2.54
CA LEU A 85 -3.80 11.07 -3.21
C LEU A 85 -3.79 10.88 -4.74
N VAL A 86 -3.64 9.63 -5.20
CA VAL A 86 -3.67 9.31 -6.63
C VAL A 86 -5.03 9.66 -7.23
N THR A 87 -6.12 9.18 -6.63
CA THR A 87 -7.48 9.45 -7.12
C THR A 87 -7.82 10.94 -7.08
N SER A 88 -7.45 11.66 -6.02
CA SER A 88 -7.68 13.10 -5.91
C SER A 88 -6.90 13.90 -6.95
N SER A 89 -5.70 13.45 -7.32
CA SER A 89 -4.87 14.10 -8.34
C SER A 89 -5.48 13.92 -9.73
N SER A 90 -5.86 12.68 -10.08
CA SER A 90 -6.53 12.38 -11.35
C SER A 90 -7.86 13.13 -11.46
N LEU A 91 -8.65 13.14 -10.39
CA LEU A 91 -9.93 13.85 -10.35
C LEU A 91 -9.73 15.36 -10.61
N THR A 92 -8.77 15.98 -9.93
CA THR A 92 -8.47 17.41 -10.10
C THR A 92 -7.99 17.73 -11.51
N GLU A 93 -7.13 16.88 -12.09
CA GLU A 93 -6.64 17.01 -13.47
C GLU A 93 -7.79 16.93 -14.48
N ASP A 94 -8.71 15.99 -14.29
CA ASP A 94 -9.88 15.80 -15.15
C ASP A 94 -10.87 16.97 -15.05
N PHE A 95 -11.17 17.45 -13.84
CA PHE A 95 -11.99 18.65 -13.63
C PHE A 95 -11.34 19.90 -14.24
N TYR A 96 -10.02 20.04 -14.11
CA TYR A 96 -9.29 21.17 -14.68
C TYR A 96 -9.36 21.17 -16.22
N LYS A 97 -9.17 20.01 -16.86
CA LYS A 97 -9.31 19.86 -18.33
C LYS A 97 -10.75 20.16 -18.78
N LEU A 98 -11.75 19.68 -18.05
CA LEU A 98 -13.17 19.89 -18.35
C LEU A 98 -13.56 21.37 -18.28
N ILE A 99 -13.09 22.11 -17.27
CA ILE A 99 -13.46 23.52 -17.06
C ILE A 99 -12.67 24.48 -17.97
N ARG A 100 -11.38 24.21 -18.22
CA ARG A 100 -10.49 25.18 -18.90
C ARG A 100 -10.26 24.92 -20.39
N GLY A 101 -10.75 23.81 -20.93
CA GLY A 101 -10.57 23.39 -22.33
C GLY A 101 -9.16 22.86 -22.62
N GLU A 102 -9.06 21.84 -23.49
CA GLU A 102 -7.84 21.06 -23.76
C GLU A 102 -6.62 21.89 -24.26
N GLU A 103 -6.82 23.11 -24.76
CA GLU A 103 -5.77 23.88 -25.45
C GLU A 103 -4.66 24.43 -24.52
N LYS A 104 -4.96 24.79 -23.27
CA LYS A 104 -3.95 25.41 -22.38
C LYS A 104 -3.08 24.40 -21.61
N ALA A 105 -3.40 23.11 -21.69
CA ALA A 105 -2.63 22.06 -21.00
C ALA A 105 -1.39 21.62 -21.80
N LYS A 106 -1.37 21.80 -23.13
CA LYS A 106 -0.24 21.36 -23.99
C LYS A 106 0.93 22.34 -24.04
N THR A 107 0.73 23.63 -23.75
CA THR A 107 1.77 24.66 -23.89
C THR A 107 2.87 24.55 -22.83
N HIS A 108 2.52 24.21 -21.58
CA HIS A 108 3.54 24.05 -20.53
C HIS A 108 4.34 22.75 -20.63
N GLN A 109 3.83 21.69 -21.28
CA GLN A 109 4.61 20.48 -21.50
C GLN A 109 5.76 20.70 -22.48
N LYS A 110 5.62 21.63 -23.44
CA LYS A 110 6.68 21.98 -24.40
C LYS A 110 7.78 22.83 -23.76
N GLU A 111 7.47 23.82 -22.93
CA GLU A 111 8.50 24.67 -22.29
C GLU A 111 9.45 23.89 -21.37
N PHE A 112 8.95 22.88 -20.64
CA PHE A 112 9.81 22.03 -19.80
C PHE A 112 10.76 21.15 -20.61
N VAL A 113 10.30 20.59 -21.73
CA VAL A 113 11.17 19.80 -22.64
C VAL A 113 12.22 20.71 -23.30
N MET A 114 11.82 21.89 -23.74
CA MET A 114 12.75 22.84 -24.38
C MET A 114 13.81 23.36 -23.39
N MET A 115 13.49 23.58 -22.11
CA MET A 115 14.48 24.02 -21.11
C MET A 115 15.48 22.92 -20.73
N GLU A 116 15.09 21.64 -20.82
CA GLU A 116 15.96 20.51 -20.51
C GLU A 116 16.97 20.23 -21.64
N ASP A 117 16.58 20.49 -22.89
CA ASP A 117 17.47 20.40 -24.06
C ASP A 117 18.51 21.53 -24.16
N TYR A 118 18.33 22.65 -23.44
CA TYR A 118 19.31 23.76 -23.38
C TYR A 118 20.30 23.66 -22.22
N LEU A 119 20.12 22.69 -21.31
CA LEU A 119 20.95 22.49 -20.12
C LEU A 119 21.95 21.31 -20.26
N TYR A 120 22.07 20.73 -21.45
CA TYR A 120 23.08 19.73 -21.83
C TYR A 120 23.87 20.14 -23.07
#